data_AF-A0A8E2EZ76-F1
#
_entry.id   AF-A0A8E2EZ76-F1
#
_cell.length_a   1.000
_cell.length_b   1.000
_cell.length_c   1.000
_cell.angle_alpha   90.00
_cell.angle_beta   90.00
_cell.angle_gamma   90.00
#
_symmetry.space_group_name_H-M   'P 1'
#
loop_
_entity.id
_entity.type
_entity.pdbx_description
1 polymer ?
#
loop_
_entity_poly.entity_id
_entity_poly.type
_entity_poly.pdbx_seq_one_letter_code
_entity_poly.pdbx_strand_id
1 'polypeptide(L)'
;TGATRVFIFDHTIRRPNPETRTATISLRGPVRRVHIDQSYAAATSRVTHHLPELAPQLLQGRYQIINVWRPIRRVQRDPLAVADAHSVPDADLVPVKLIYPNREGETYTVRPNKAHRWYYKSGLGPEEVLFIKCFDSETDGRARRVPHSAFEIPGTPDEVEGRESIEVRALVFY
;
A
#
# COMPACT_ATOMS: atom_id res chain seq x y z
N THR A 1 8.49 0.61 19.32
CA THR A 1 8.68 0.00 17.98
C THR A 1 9.99 -0.75 17.86
N GLY A 2 11.11 -0.33 18.47
CA GLY A 2 12.35 -1.13 18.47
C GLY A 2 13.10 -1.19 17.14
N ALA A 3 12.64 -0.43 16.13
CA ALA A 3 13.33 -0.28 14.86
C ALA A 3 14.62 0.52 15.06
N THR A 4 15.72 0.06 14.48
CA THR A 4 17.04 0.68 14.53
C THR A 4 17.36 1.48 13.27
N ARG A 5 16.65 1.22 12.16
CA ARG A 5 16.83 1.94 10.90
C ARG A 5 15.54 2.03 10.09
N VAL A 6 15.33 3.18 9.46
CA VAL A 6 14.24 3.44 8.51
C VAL A 6 14.83 4.02 7.22
N PHE A 7 14.43 3.50 6.07
CA PHE A 7 14.81 4.02 4.76
C PHE A 7 13.57 4.26 3.90
N ILE A 8 13.30 5.52 3.56
CA ILE A 8 12.20 5.91 2.68
C ILE A 8 12.67 5.76 1.23
N PHE A 9 11.99 4.94 0.45
CA PHE A 9 12.43 4.59 -0.91
C PHE A 9 11.46 5.02 -2.02
N ASP A 10 10.24 5.39 -1.68
CA ASP A 10 9.21 5.79 -2.64
C ASP A 10 8.14 6.64 -1.97
N HIS A 11 7.46 7.47 -2.76
CA HIS A 11 6.24 8.12 -2.36
C HIS A 11 5.31 8.29 -3.55
N THR A 12 4.00 8.24 -3.31
CA THR A 12 3.01 8.49 -4.35
C THR A 12 1.91 9.41 -3.83
N ILE A 13 1.56 10.40 -4.64
CA ILE A 13 0.40 11.26 -4.43
C ILE A 13 -0.71 10.75 -5.34
N ARG A 14 -1.90 10.56 -4.77
CA ARG A 14 -3.10 10.21 -5.51
C ARG A 14 -4.12 11.32 -5.43
N ARG A 15 -4.58 11.79 -6.59
CA ARG A 15 -5.57 12.85 -6.78
C ARG A 15 -6.46 12.50 -7.98
N PRO A 16 -7.76 12.84 -7.95
CA PRO A 16 -8.61 12.71 -9.13
C PRO A 16 -8.08 13.59 -10.26
N ASN A 17 -8.31 13.17 -11.52
CA ASN A 17 -8.02 14.03 -12.67
C ASN A 17 -8.92 15.28 -12.62
N PRO A 18 -8.42 16.45 -13.04
CA PRO A 18 -9.30 17.60 -13.28
C PRO A 18 -10.33 17.20 -14.35
N GLU A 19 -11.59 17.61 -14.17
CA GLU A 19 -12.67 17.33 -15.15
C GLU A 19 -12.43 17.99 -16.51
N THR A 20 -11.54 19.00 -16.56
CA THR A 20 -11.14 19.66 -17.79
C THR A 20 -10.24 18.74 -18.62
N ARG A 21 -10.73 18.37 -19.81
CA ARG A 21 -10.04 17.61 -20.88
C ARG A 21 -8.70 18.23 -21.37
N THR A 22 -8.23 19.30 -20.74
CA THR A 22 -6.99 20.01 -21.05
C THR A 22 -5.78 19.52 -20.24
N ALA A 23 -5.96 18.61 -19.27
CA ALA A 23 -4.84 18.02 -18.56
C ALA A 23 -4.04 17.08 -19.48
N THR A 24 -2.89 17.54 -19.96
CA THR A 24 -1.90 16.74 -20.71
C THR A 24 -1.25 15.64 -19.85
N ILE A 25 -1.46 15.69 -18.53
CA ILE A 25 -0.91 14.76 -17.54
C ILE A 25 -2.08 14.06 -16.83
N SER A 26 -2.22 12.74 -17.04
CA SER A 26 -3.12 11.92 -16.24
C SER A 26 -2.59 11.82 -14.81
N LEU A 27 -3.27 12.47 -13.87
CA LEU A 27 -3.09 12.25 -12.44
C LEU A 27 -3.47 10.82 -12.07
N ARG A 28 -2.74 10.26 -11.11
CA ARG A 28 -3.01 8.91 -10.59
C ARG A 28 -4.12 8.97 -9.55
N GLY A 29 -5.32 8.55 -9.92
CA GLY A 29 -6.44 8.44 -8.98
C GLY A 29 -6.26 7.36 -7.90
N PRO A 30 -7.20 7.29 -6.93
CA PRO A 30 -7.37 6.15 -6.03
C PRO A 30 -7.43 4.81 -6.77
N VAL A 31 -6.82 3.75 -6.21
CA VAL A 31 -6.80 2.41 -6.84
C VAL A 31 -7.91 1.57 -6.25
N ARG A 32 -8.86 1.15 -7.08
CA ARG A 32 -10.00 0.31 -6.68
C ARG A 32 -9.76 -1.19 -6.85
N ARG A 33 -8.63 -1.57 -7.42
CA ARG A 33 -8.18 -2.96 -7.41
C ARG A 33 -7.62 -3.28 -6.04
N VAL A 34 -8.09 -4.37 -5.42
CA VAL A 34 -7.50 -4.87 -4.17
C VAL A 34 -6.08 -5.35 -4.45
N HIS A 35 -5.11 -4.84 -3.70
CA HIS A 35 -3.72 -5.18 -3.91
C HIS A 35 -2.89 -5.18 -2.62
N ILE A 36 -1.70 -5.76 -2.75
CA ILE A 36 -0.57 -5.59 -1.84
C ILE A 36 0.63 -5.18 -2.70
N ASP A 37 1.35 -4.15 -2.26
CA ASP A 37 2.38 -3.49 -3.07
C ASP A 37 3.62 -4.34 -3.38
N GLN A 38 3.86 -5.38 -2.60
CA GLN A 38 4.97 -6.30 -2.81
C GLN A 38 4.53 -7.74 -2.54
N SER A 39 4.95 -8.66 -3.41
CA SER A 39 4.99 -10.06 -3.05
C SER A 39 6.09 -10.34 -2.01
N TYR A 40 6.06 -11.52 -1.39
CA TYR A 40 7.12 -11.90 -0.45
C TYR A 40 8.50 -11.91 -1.12
N ALA A 41 8.60 -12.39 -2.36
CA ALA A 41 9.85 -12.38 -3.11
C ALA A 41 10.29 -10.96 -3.50
N ALA A 42 9.35 -10.12 -3.94
CA ALA A 42 9.65 -8.74 -4.33
C ALA A 42 9.96 -7.81 -3.15
N ALA A 43 9.52 -8.14 -1.94
CA ALA A 43 9.87 -7.34 -0.76
C ALA A 43 11.37 -7.42 -0.45
N THR A 44 11.98 -8.61 -0.51
CA THR A 44 13.43 -8.79 -0.35
C THR A 44 14.21 -8.00 -1.39
N SER A 45 13.74 -7.97 -2.65
CA SER A 45 14.44 -7.24 -3.71
C SER A 45 14.45 -5.72 -3.50
N ARG A 46 13.53 -5.17 -2.69
CA ARG A 46 13.58 -3.74 -2.30
C ARG A 46 14.77 -3.43 -1.42
N VAL A 47 15.16 -4.33 -0.53
CA VAL A 47 16.36 -4.14 0.31
C VAL A 47 17.60 -4.13 -0.56
N THR A 48 17.78 -5.14 -1.42
CA THR A 48 18.97 -5.23 -2.29
C THR A 48 19.03 -4.12 -3.33
N HIS A 49 17.88 -3.67 -3.86
CA HIS A 49 17.84 -2.59 -4.84
C HIS A 49 18.16 -1.22 -4.24
N HIS A 50 17.61 -0.91 -3.07
CA HIS A 50 17.74 0.42 -2.48
C HIS A 50 18.94 0.56 -1.53
N LEU A 51 19.41 -0.54 -0.95
CA LEU A 51 20.50 -0.57 0.04
C LEU A 51 21.49 -1.71 -0.28
N PRO A 52 22.07 -1.79 -1.50
CA PRO A 52 22.85 -2.95 -1.94
C PRO A 52 24.04 -3.28 -1.03
N GLU A 53 24.77 -2.26 -0.57
CA GLU A 53 25.96 -2.44 0.29
C GLU A 53 25.61 -2.97 1.68
N LEU A 54 24.42 -2.64 2.18
CA LEU A 54 23.96 -2.99 3.52
C LEU A 54 23.08 -4.24 3.51
N ALA A 55 22.55 -4.64 2.35
CA ALA A 55 21.62 -5.75 2.22
C ALA A 55 22.12 -7.07 2.83
N PRO A 56 23.39 -7.49 2.67
CA PRO A 56 23.87 -8.74 3.27
C PRO A 56 23.73 -8.78 4.79
N GLN A 57 23.80 -7.63 5.46
CA GLN A 57 23.60 -7.51 6.91
C GLN A 57 22.13 -7.31 7.26
N LEU A 58 21.45 -6.37 6.59
CA LEU A 58 20.07 -6.00 6.89
C LEU A 58 19.07 -7.14 6.67
N LEU A 59 19.35 -8.06 5.74
CA LEU A 59 18.52 -9.23 5.47
C LEU A 59 18.69 -10.37 6.48
N GLN A 60 19.68 -10.30 7.37
CA GLN A 60 19.86 -11.29 8.44
C GLN A 60 18.92 -11.05 9.62
N GLY A 61 18.53 -9.79 9.83
CA GLY A 61 17.60 -9.38 10.87
C GLY A 61 16.17 -9.28 10.36
N ARG A 62 15.26 -8.94 11.28
CA ARG A 62 13.89 -8.60 10.91
C ARG A 62 13.89 -7.30 10.12
N TYR A 63 13.13 -7.31 9.03
CA TYR A 63 12.76 -6.12 8.28
C TYR A 63 11.30 -6.16 7.81
N GLN A 64 10.78 -4.97 7.53
CA GLN A 64 9.41 -4.73 7.09
C GLN A 64 9.36 -3.71 5.95
N ILE A 65 8.24 -3.73 5.22
CA ILE A 65 7.82 -2.60 4.39
C ILE A 65 6.54 -2.04 5.02
N ILE A 66 6.61 -0.78 5.45
CA ILE A 66 5.48 -0.05 6.01
C ILE A 66 5.19 1.14 5.11
N ASN A 67 3.94 1.25 4.66
CA ASN A 67 3.44 2.46 4.02
C ASN A 67 2.85 3.39 5.09
N VAL A 68 3.24 4.65 5.05
CA VAL A 68 2.63 5.73 5.82
C VAL A 68 1.65 6.42 4.88
N TRP A 69 0.36 6.19 5.10
CA TRP A 69 -0.71 6.75 4.29
C TRP A 69 -1.41 7.88 5.03
N ARG A 70 -1.53 9.03 4.37
CA ARG A 70 -2.10 10.25 4.95
C ARG A 70 -3.02 10.96 3.94
N PRO A 71 -4.24 11.35 4.34
CA PRO A 71 -5.06 12.26 3.54
C PRO A 71 -4.40 13.64 3.42
N ILE A 72 -4.48 14.25 2.24
CA ILE A 72 -4.09 15.66 2.05
C ILE A 72 -5.25 16.59 2.41
N ARG A 73 -6.49 16.13 2.19
CA ARG A 73 -7.74 16.74 2.65
C ARG A 73 -8.61 15.68 3.34
N ARG A 74 -9.64 16.12 4.06
CA ARG A 74 -10.61 15.20 4.67
C ARG A 74 -11.20 14.29 3.59
N VAL A 75 -11.20 12.98 3.85
CA VAL A 75 -11.71 11.99 2.90
C VAL A 75 -13.23 11.89 2.99
N GLN A 76 -13.91 12.22 1.90
CA GLN A 76 -15.37 12.12 1.79
C GLN A 76 -15.82 11.12 0.71
N ARG A 77 -14.96 10.88 -0.29
CA ARG A 77 -15.17 9.94 -1.40
C ARG A 77 -13.97 9.01 -1.51
N ASP A 78 -14.17 7.81 -2.05
CA ASP A 78 -13.11 6.81 -2.29
C ASP A 78 -12.18 6.54 -1.08
N PRO A 79 -12.68 6.29 0.14
CA PRO A 79 -11.83 6.04 1.31
C PRO A 79 -10.89 4.85 1.14
N LEU A 80 -9.83 4.82 1.94
CA LEU A 80 -8.91 3.69 2.00
C LEU A 80 -9.48 2.61 2.92
N ALA A 81 -9.73 1.43 2.37
CA ALA A 81 -10.02 0.22 3.11
C ALA A 81 -8.77 -0.65 3.25
N VAL A 82 -8.66 -1.32 4.39
CA VAL A 82 -7.64 -2.33 4.70
C VAL A 82 -8.34 -3.62 5.14
N ALA A 83 -7.80 -4.75 4.71
CA ALA A 83 -8.29 -6.05 5.15
C ALA A 83 -7.59 -6.51 6.44
N ASP A 84 -8.29 -7.24 7.30
CA ASP A 84 -7.64 -8.03 8.34
C ASP A 84 -6.75 -9.09 7.68
N ALA A 85 -5.45 -9.04 7.94
CA ALA A 85 -4.45 -9.93 7.37
C ALA A 85 -4.76 -11.42 7.58
N HIS A 86 -5.36 -11.79 8.72
CA HIS A 86 -5.68 -13.18 9.04
C HIS A 86 -6.99 -13.66 8.39
N SER A 87 -7.79 -12.74 7.85
CA SER A 87 -8.98 -13.08 7.07
C SER A 87 -8.67 -13.36 5.59
N VAL A 88 -7.46 -13.04 5.11
CA VAL A 88 -7.05 -13.18 3.70
C VAL A 88 -5.95 -14.24 3.56
N PRO A 89 -6.30 -15.51 3.29
CA PRO A 89 -5.31 -16.59 3.16
C PRO A 89 -4.40 -16.40 1.94
N ASP A 90 -3.22 -17.01 1.97
CA ASP A 90 -2.26 -16.98 0.85
C ASP A 90 -2.84 -17.56 -0.45
N ALA A 91 -3.78 -18.51 -0.35
CA ALA A 91 -4.48 -19.09 -1.50
C ALA A 91 -5.31 -18.07 -2.30
N ASP A 92 -5.72 -16.97 -1.66
CA ASP A 92 -6.45 -15.89 -2.32
C ASP A 92 -5.52 -14.89 -3.01
N LEU A 93 -4.20 -15.05 -2.89
CA LEU A 93 -3.25 -14.17 -3.57
C LEU A 93 -2.91 -14.66 -4.96
N VAL A 94 -2.81 -13.69 -5.85
CA VAL A 94 -2.35 -13.90 -7.22
C VAL A 94 -1.18 -12.94 -7.47
N PRO A 95 0.04 -13.46 -7.64
CA PRO A 95 1.19 -12.63 -7.98
C PRO A 95 0.98 -11.97 -9.34
N VAL A 96 1.29 -10.69 -9.43
CA VAL A 96 1.23 -9.89 -10.66
C VAL A 96 2.59 -9.23 -10.85
N LYS A 97 3.32 -9.69 -11.87
CA LYS A 97 4.61 -9.14 -12.24
C LYS A 97 4.46 -7.72 -12.79
N LEU A 98 5.40 -6.86 -12.42
CA LEU A 98 5.59 -5.52 -12.95
C LEU A 98 6.92 -5.51 -13.70
N ILE A 99 6.86 -5.59 -15.03
CA ILE A 99 8.06 -5.65 -15.88
C ILE A 99 8.45 -4.23 -16.28
N TYR A 100 9.64 -3.79 -15.88
CA TYR A 100 10.26 -2.54 -16.29
C TYR A 100 11.51 -2.83 -17.11
N PRO A 101 11.99 -1.90 -17.95
CA PRO A 101 13.17 -2.13 -18.78
C PRO A 101 14.43 -2.57 -18.01
N ASN A 102 14.56 -2.15 -16.75
CA ASN A 102 15.74 -2.38 -15.92
C ASN A 102 15.48 -3.23 -14.66
N ARG A 103 14.24 -3.70 -14.43
CA ARG A 103 13.91 -4.50 -13.24
C ARG A 103 12.56 -5.21 -13.36
N GLU A 104 12.42 -6.32 -12.66
CA GLU A 104 11.13 -6.93 -12.37
C GLU A 104 10.70 -6.59 -10.93
N GLY A 105 9.47 -6.10 -10.78
CA GLY A 105 8.76 -6.06 -9.51
C GLY A 105 7.63 -7.09 -9.49
N GLU A 106 7.02 -7.32 -8.34
CA GLU A 106 5.83 -8.16 -8.23
C GLU A 106 4.93 -7.64 -7.10
N THR A 107 3.63 -7.60 -7.37
CA THR A 107 2.57 -7.24 -6.43
C THR A 107 1.66 -8.44 -6.21
N TYR A 108 0.77 -8.41 -5.23
CA TYR A 108 -0.37 -9.33 -5.20
C TYR A 108 -1.65 -8.59 -5.59
N THR A 109 -2.45 -9.20 -6.46
CA THR A 109 -3.90 -8.97 -6.49
C THR A 109 -4.58 -10.04 -5.64
N VAL A 110 -5.80 -9.78 -5.18
CA VAL A 110 -6.51 -10.67 -4.24
C VAL A 110 -7.80 -11.16 -4.88
N ARG A 111 -8.05 -12.48 -4.81
CA ARG A 111 -9.30 -13.12 -5.23
C ARG A 111 -10.44 -12.69 -4.30
N PRO A 112 -11.66 -12.48 -4.80
CA PRO A 112 -12.79 -12.16 -3.95
C PRO A 112 -13.17 -13.35 -3.07
N ASN A 113 -13.38 -13.11 -1.78
CA ASN A 113 -13.83 -14.13 -0.85
C ASN A 113 -14.69 -13.48 0.25
N LYS A 114 -15.86 -14.06 0.53
CA LYS A 114 -16.81 -13.54 1.53
C LYS A 114 -16.27 -13.59 2.96
N ALA A 115 -15.24 -14.40 3.22
CA ALA A 115 -14.59 -14.48 4.52
C ALA A 115 -13.65 -13.29 4.80
N HIS A 116 -13.26 -12.51 3.79
CA HIS A 116 -12.41 -11.34 3.96
C HIS A 116 -13.11 -10.29 4.81
N ARG A 117 -12.46 -9.85 5.89
CA ARG A 117 -12.95 -8.79 6.75
C ARG A 117 -12.27 -7.48 6.39
N TRP A 118 -13.07 -6.49 6.02
CA TRP A 118 -12.61 -5.17 5.57
C TRP A 118 -12.98 -4.09 6.57
N TYR A 119 -12.06 -3.16 6.76
CA TYR A 119 -12.21 -2.03 7.66
C TYR A 119 -11.79 -0.74 6.96
N TYR A 120 -12.49 0.34 7.26
CA TYR A 120 -12.10 1.68 6.86
C TYR A 120 -12.55 2.65 7.96
N LYS A 121 -11.88 3.81 8.03
CA LYS A 121 -12.30 4.90 8.90
C LYS A 121 -12.91 6.00 8.05
N SER A 122 -14.18 6.32 8.33
CA SER A 122 -14.90 7.40 7.65
C SER A 122 -14.32 8.76 8.05
N GLY A 123 -14.25 9.69 7.10
CA GLY A 123 -13.90 11.08 7.38
C GLY A 123 -12.45 11.33 7.80
N LEU A 124 -11.52 10.42 7.48
CA LEU A 124 -10.09 10.56 7.82
C LEU A 124 -9.57 11.95 7.40
N GLY A 125 -9.06 12.71 8.36
CA GLY A 125 -8.51 14.05 8.17
C GLY A 125 -6.98 14.07 7.97
N PRO A 126 -6.41 15.22 7.58
CA PRO A 126 -4.96 15.35 7.40
C PRO A 126 -4.14 15.19 8.68
N GLU A 127 -4.74 15.27 9.86
CA GLU A 127 -4.07 15.02 11.14
C GLU A 127 -4.01 13.54 11.50
N GLU A 128 -4.58 12.67 10.66
CA GLU A 128 -4.70 11.24 10.90
C GLU A 128 -3.87 10.46 9.87
N VAL A 129 -3.12 9.47 10.36
CA VAL A 129 -2.21 8.67 9.54
C VAL A 129 -2.53 7.20 9.74
N LEU A 130 -2.52 6.44 8.65
CA LEU A 130 -2.59 4.99 8.67
C LEU A 130 -1.22 4.41 8.34
N PHE A 131 -0.76 3.47 9.18
CA PHE A 131 0.39 2.64 8.86
C PHE A 131 -0.11 1.34 8.26
N ILE A 132 0.23 1.08 6.99
CA ILE A 132 -0.15 -0.14 6.29
C ILE A 132 1.08 -1.04 6.26
N LYS A 133 0.98 -2.21 6.88
CA LYS A 133 2.03 -3.22 6.81
C LYS A 133 1.94 -3.95 5.48
N CYS A 134 2.84 -3.64 4.56
CA CYS A 134 2.91 -4.27 3.24
C CYS A 134 3.73 -5.56 3.27
N PHE A 135 4.74 -5.64 4.16
CA PHE A 135 5.58 -6.82 4.35
C PHE A 135 6.14 -6.91 5.78
N ASP A 136 6.31 -8.14 6.28
CA ASP A 136 7.08 -8.50 7.47
C ASP A 136 7.83 -9.81 7.18
N SER A 137 9.13 -9.81 7.44
CA SER A 137 9.99 -10.98 7.23
C SER A 137 9.69 -12.13 8.19
N GLU A 138 9.21 -11.81 9.40
CA GLU A 138 8.88 -12.81 10.43
C GLU A 138 7.66 -13.67 10.06
N THR A 139 7.70 -14.94 10.45
CA THR A 139 6.71 -15.98 10.09
C THR A 139 6.00 -16.62 11.28
N ASP A 140 6.11 -16.04 12.46
CA ASP A 140 5.58 -16.53 13.74
C ASP A 140 4.05 -16.39 13.93
N GLY A 141 3.29 -16.34 12.84
CA GLY A 141 1.85 -16.18 12.86
C GLY A 141 1.36 -14.73 12.99
N ARG A 142 2.24 -13.73 13.08
CA ARG A 142 1.83 -12.31 13.02
C ARG A 142 1.29 -11.91 11.64
N ALA A 143 0.56 -10.80 11.57
CA ALA A 143 0.20 -10.18 10.30
C ALA A 143 1.47 -9.78 9.52
N ARG A 144 1.63 -10.30 8.30
CA ARG A 144 2.81 -10.03 7.43
C ARG A 144 2.54 -9.08 6.28
N ARG A 145 1.29 -8.94 5.87
CA ARG A 145 0.87 -8.13 4.72
C ARG A 145 -0.60 -7.79 4.86
N VAL A 146 -1.00 -6.62 4.39
CA VAL A 146 -2.37 -6.12 4.48
C VAL A 146 -2.86 -5.71 3.09
N PRO A 147 -3.80 -6.45 2.49
CA PRO A 147 -4.51 -5.99 1.32
C PRO A 147 -5.22 -4.67 1.57
N HIS A 148 -5.17 -3.79 0.59
CA HIS A 148 -5.81 -2.49 0.68
C HIS A 148 -6.35 -2.04 -0.68
N SER A 149 -7.35 -1.17 -0.63
CA SER A 149 -7.97 -0.60 -1.82
C SER A 149 -8.74 0.68 -1.50
N ALA A 150 -8.96 1.50 -2.51
CA ALA A 150 -10.02 2.48 -2.49
C ALA A 150 -11.35 1.82 -2.87
N PHE A 151 -12.47 2.29 -2.34
CA PHE A 151 -13.78 1.78 -2.72
C PHE A 151 -14.82 2.90 -2.75
N GLU A 152 -15.86 2.74 -3.56
CA GLU A 152 -16.98 3.68 -3.57
C GLU A 152 -17.93 3.39 -2.41
N ILE A 153 -18.30 4.44 -1.68
CA ILE A 153 -19.41 4.36 -0.73
C ILE A 153 -20.71 4.54 -1.54
N PRO A 154 -21.64 3.57 -1.54
CA PRO A 154 -22.92 3.72 -2.23
C PRO A 154 -23.67 4.98 -1.78
N GLY A 155 -24.18 5.75 -2.74
CA GLY A 155 -24.92 6.99 -2.48
C GLY A 155 -24.05 8.22 -2.21
N THR A 156 -22.72 8.15 -2.42
CA THR A 156 -21.87 9.36 -2.41
C THR A 156 -22.29 10.27 -3.57
N PRO A 157 -22.68 11.54 -3.31
CA PRO A 157 -23.02 12.49 -4.38
C PRO A 157 -21.81 12.80 -5.28
N ASP A 158 -22.07 13.10 -6.55
CA ASP A 158 -21.01 13.38 -7.52
C ASP A 158 -20.28 14.70 -7.23
N GLU A 159 -20.93 15.63 -6.54
CA GLU A 159 -20.37 16.92 -6.14
C GLU A 159 -19.32 16.80 -5.02
N VAL A 160 -19.22 15.63 -4.38
CA VAL A 160 -18.21 15.39 -3.34
C VAL A 160 -16.84 15.28 -3.99
N GLU A 161 -15.92 16.14 -3.55
CA GLU A 161 -14.54 16.16 -4.03
C GLU A 161 -13.88 14.78 -3.90
N GLY A 162 -13.18 14.37 -4.96
CA GLY A 162 -12.42 13.13 -4.96
C GLY A 162 -11.26 13.18 -3.96
N ARG A 163 -10.94 12.02 -3.38
CA ARG A 163 -9.87 11.90 -2.38
C ARG A 163 -8.51 12.36 -2.90
N GLU A 164 -7.85 13.17 -2.08
CA GLU A 164 -6.43 13.46 -2.20
C GLU A 164 -5.64 12.84 -1.05
N SER A 165 -4.60 12.08 -1.37
CA SER A 165 -3.79 11.38 -0.36
C SER A 165 -2.32 11.25 -0.79
N ILE A 166 -1.43 11.16 0.17
CA ILE A 166 -0.04 10.76 -0.02
C ILE A 166 0.25 9.44 0.68
N GLU A 167 1.05 8.61 0.04
CA GLU A 167 1.61 7.39 0.62
C GLU A 167 3.13 7.46 0.53
N VAL A 168 3.80 7.25 1.66
CA VAL A 168 5.27 7.16 1.75
C VAL A 168 5.64 5.74 2.11
N ARG A 169 6.58 5.13 1.39
CA ARG A 169 6.97 3.73 1.58
C ARG A 169 8.33 3.64 2.23
N ALA A 170 8.38 2.91 3.34
CA ALA A 170 9.58 2.79 4.15
C ALA A 170 9.98 1.32 4.33
N LEU A 171 11.26 1.05 4.13
CA LEU A 171 11.92 -0.12 4.68
C LEU A 171 12.24 0.15 6.15
N VAL A 172 11.86 -0.77 7.04
CA VAL A 172 12.06 -0.64 8.48
C VAL A 172 12.84 -1.86 8.97
N PHE A 173 13.97 -1.64 9.63
CA PHE A 173 14.89 -2.67 10.12
C PHE A 173 15.02 -2.60 11.63
N TYR A 174 15.29 -3.76 12.24
CA TYR A 174 15.32 -3.97 13.68
C TYR A 174 16.69 -4.47 14.09
#